data_AF-A0A3A0AW01-F1
#
_entry.id   AF-A0A3A0AW01-F1
#
_cell.length_a   1.000
_cell.length_b   1.000
_cell.length_c   1.000
_cell.angle_alpha   90.00
_cell.angle_beta   90.00
_cell.angle_gamma   90.00
#
_symmetry.space_group_name_H-M   'P 1'
#
loop_
_entity.id
_entity.type
_entity.pdbx_description
1 polymer ?
#
loop_
_entity_poly.entity_id
_entity_poly.type
_entity_poly.pdbx_seq_one_letter_code
_entity_poly.pdbx_strand_id
1 'polypeptide(L)'
;MTAQEQLRSAIELQRARLQASVPADRRAAILGLLRAQALLPPSPPAEQRPNLITGRSLPNLGGNQALELCLAAAGQQHGHPDLAVWSAWFLQQCSLLAEAELVLGHVETGFMGIAHESSNTFDAWVATKRPPTSWRERADFDSWGAWYARQHPAPPSPEPVEQHDSHTTYAAALVRAMGHQLPYPADATIDGCSVRTYCALLAQLIALARDEHARGAPAQPRSERDLIERLAARLRLERQVAGRALAAFILDIENAGYHAAVPGVAAAPAVRLDERHIALSLYGLTTEPLLFLARELRRRNPQEYSNTAFQRETAFRRDLYALFQDKRFITSNSGIELRREAGSVRTDIDAVVFDRKTGTLAFFELKSQDPFARSTAELHRQRDNLLYANSQVAGVLAWLQRHGGDALLQRVDPRTAKTFRVHRVHPFVLGRYLAHFNDGPPPDKRAVWGTWPQLLRLLDAQPLRASDSSPLSSLFNRLSKDAPSITPLATAPPRDVRIGDVLITVHSSYAAFQHH
;
A
#
# COMPACT_ATOMS: atom_id res chain seq x y z
N MET A 1 -21.11 30.64 -1.68
CA MET A 1 -20.31 29.42 -1.45
C MET A 1 -20.08 28.75 -2.79
N THR A 2 -18.87 28.27 -3.05
CA THR A 2 -18.57 27.47 -4.24
C THR A 2 -19.21 26.07 -4.11
N ALA A 3 -19.40 25.36 -5.22
CA ALA A 3 -19.89 23.97 -5.20
C ALA A 3 -19.00 23.06 -4.32
N GLN A 4 -17.68 23.30 -4.33
CA GLN A 4 -16.72 22.59 -3.48
C GLN A 4 -16.96 22.86 -1.98
N GLU A 5 -17.19 24.10 -1.57
CA GLU A 5 -17.50 24.46 -0.18
C GLU A 5 -18.84 23.86 0.27
N GLN A 6 -19.84 23.84 -0.61
CA GLN A 6 -21.14 23.22 -0.32
C GLN A 6 -21.02 21.71 -0.14
N LEU A 7 -20.30 21.02 -1.03
CA LEU A 7 -20.04 19.58 -0.90
C LEU A 7 -19.27 19.26 0.39
N ARG A 8 -18.24 20.05 0.74
CA ARG A 8 -17.52 19.89 2.00
C ARG A 8 -18.45 20.01 3.21
N SER A 9 -19.30 21.04 3.24
CA SER A 9 -20.28 21.20 4.31
C SER A 9 -21.28 20.03 4.39
N ALA A 10 -21.70 19.47 3.26
CA ALA A 10 -22.57 18.29 3.22
C ALA A 10 -21.89 17.03 3.78
N ILE A 11 -20.62 16.83 3.45
CA ILE A 11 -19.78 15.73 3.98
C ILE A 11 -19.67 15.85 5.51
N GLU A 12 -19.34 17.03 6.04
CA GLU A 12 -19.23 17.26 7.49
C GLU A 12 -20.58 17.04 8.21
N LEU A 13 -21.68 17.52 7.61
CA LEU A 13 -23.02 17.29 8.16
C LEU A 13 -23.36 15.79 8.21
N GLN A 14 -23.07 15.05 7.13
CA GLN A 14 -23.33 13.60 7.10
C GLN A 14 -22.44 12.85 8.10
N ARG A 15 -21.17 13.24 8.23
CA ARG A 15 -20.27 12.69 9.25
C ARG A 15 -20.84 12.88 10.66
N ALA A 16 -21.32 14.07 10.98
CA ALA A 16 -21.97 14.35 12.27
C ALA A 16 -23.25 13.52 12.49
N ARG A 17 -24.08 13.37 11.45
CA ARG A 17 -25.28 12.50 11.49
C ARG A 17 -24.92 11.04 11.78
N LEU A 18 -23.90 10.51 11.10
CA LEU A 18 -23.44 9.14 11.34
C LEU A 18 -22.88 8.99 12.75
N GLN A 19 -22.07 9.93 13.23
CA GLN A 19 -21.57 9.91 14.60
C GLN A 19 -22.70 9.88 15.64
N ALA A 20 -23.77 10.65 15.42
CA ALA A 20 -24.94 10.67 16.29
C ALA A 20 -25.76 9.36 16.25
N SER A 21 -25.67 8.59 15.15
CA SER A 21 -26.35 7.30 14.99
C SER A 21 -25.62 6.12 15.66
N VAL A 22 -24.43 6.34 16.24
CA VAL A 22 -23.69 5.28 16.93
C VAL A 22 -24.42 4.88 18.22
N PRO A 23 -24.72 3.59 18.45
CA PRO A 23 -25.37 3.11 19.66
C PRO A 23 -24.61 3.49 20.94
N ALA A 24 -25.34 3.69 22.05
CA ALA A 24 -24.73 3.94 23.36
C ALA A 24 -23.74 2.85 23.79
N ASP A 25 -24.08 1.58 23.51
CA ASP A 25 -23.16 0.47 23.73
C ASP A 25 -22.10 0.42 22.62
N ARG A 26 -21.06 1.24 22.81
CA ARG A 26 -19.90 1.31 21.92
C ARG A 26 -19.26 -0.05 21.66
N ARG A 27 -19.19 -0.91 22.69
CA ARG A 27 -18.60 -2.23 22.58
C ARG A 27 -19.43 -3.08 21.63
N ALA A 28 -20.74 -3.13 21.81
CA ALA A 28 -21.63 -3.87 20.92
C ALA A 28 -21.61 -3.33 19.48
N ALA A 29 -21.53 -2.01 19.30
CA ALA A 29 -21.39 -1.36 18.01
C ALA A 29 -20.11 -1.79 17.27
N ILE A 30 -18.94 -1.70 17.92
CA ILE A 30 -17.66 -2.13 17.33
C ILE A 30 -17.71 -3.61 16.93
N LEU A 31 -18.22 -4.48 17.81
CA LEU A 31 -18.34 -5.90 17.51
C LEU A 31 -19.27 -6.17 16.31
N GLY A 32 -20.38 -5.44 16.22
CA GLY A 32 -21.29 -5.51 15.09
C GLY A 32 -20.61 -5.14 13.77
N LEU A 33 -19.82 -4.06 13.76
CA LEU A 33 -19.04 -3.65 12.59
C LEU A 33 -18.00 -4.69 12.17
N LEU A 34 -17.24 -5.24 13.13
CA LEU A 34 -16.23 -6.26 12.83
C LEU A 34 -16.86 -7.54 12.24
N ARG A 35 -18.06 -7.91 12.70
CA ARG A 35 -18.82 -9.05 12.14
C ARG A 35 -19.32 -8.76 10.74
N ALA A 36 -19.85 -7.56 10.50
CA ALA A 36 -20.30 -7.16 9.17
C ALA A 36 -19.12 -7.07 8.18
N GLN A 37 -17.96 -6.57 8.61
CA GLN A 37 -16.73 -6.57 7.80
C GLN A 37 -16.24 -7.99 7.47
N ALA A 38 -16.41 -8.96 8.37
CA ALA A 38 -16.03 -10.36 8.10
C ALA A 38 -16.84 -11.01 6.97
N LEU A 39 -17.97 -10.42 6.56
CA LEU A 39 -18.78 -10.85 5.41
C LEU A 39 -18.33 -10.23 4.09
N LEU A 40 -17.43 -9.24 4.13
CA LEU A 40 -16.91 -8.60 2.92
C LEU A 40 -15.90 -9.53 2.22
N PRO A 41 -15.86 -9.52 0.88
CA PRO A 41 -14.86 -10.30 0.14
C PRO A 41 -13.45 -9.77 0.46
N PRO A 42 -12.45 -10.67 0.68
CA PRO A 42 -11.08 -10.27 1.03
C PRO A 42 -10.32 -9.62 -0.13
N SER A 43 -10.82 -9.75 -1.35
CA SER A 43 -10.28 -9.09 -2.53
C SER A 43 -11.42 -8.74 -3.48
N PRO A 44 -11.35 -7.61 -4.19
CA PRO A 44 -12.33 -7.31 -5.21
C PRO A 44 -12.21 -8.35 -6.34
N PRO A 45 -13.33 -8.74 -6.98
CA PRO A 45 -13.31 -9.68 -8.08
C PRO A 45 -12.52 -9.15 -9.28
N ALA A 46 -11.85 -10.05 -10.00
CA ALA A 46 -10.87 -9.73 -11.04
C ALA A 46 -11.46 -8.96 -12.25
N GLU A 47 -12.77 -9.02 -12.48
CA GLU A 47 -13.43 -8.50 -13.69
C GLU A 47 -14.28 -7.24 -13.45
N GLN A 48 -13.98 -6.44 -12.42
CA GLN A 48 -14.75 -5.21 -12.19
C GLN A 48 -14.35 -4.09 -13.15
N ARG A 49 -15.38 -3.48 -13.74
CA ARG A 49 -15.26 -2.20 -14.46
C ARG A 49 -14.56 -1.17 -13.57
N PRO A 50 -13.75 -0.27 -14.15
CA PRO A 50 -13.08 0.75 -13.38
C PRO A 50 -14.11 1.61 -12.63
N ASN A 51 -13.86 1.82 -11.33
CA ASN A 51 -14.66 2.72 -10.52
C ASN A 51 -14.25 4.17 -10.84
N LEU A 52 -15.21 5.04 -11.16
CA LEU A 52 -14.92 6.44 -11.53
C LEU A 52 -14.29 7.26 -10.39
N ILE A 53 -14.38 6.81 -9.15
CA ILE A 53 -13.90 7.51 -7.95
C ILE A 53 -12.60 6.91 -7.43
N THR A 54 -12.51 5.58 -7.37
CA THR A 54 -11.36 4.86 -6.77
C THR A 54 -10.50 4.14 -7.80
N GLY A 55 -10.85 4.19 -9.09
CA GLY A 55 -10.22 3.45 -10.18
C GLY A 55 -10.61 1.97 -10.21
N ARG A 56 -10.95 1.37 -9.06
CA ARG A 56 -11.39 -0.02 -8.87
C ARG A 56 -12.28 -0.14 -7.63
N SER A 57 -13.04 -1.23 -7.48
CA SER A 57 -13.81 -1.42 -6.25
C SER A 57 -12.91 -1.74 -5.05
N LEU A 58 -13.26 -1.17 -3.90
CA LEU A 58 -12.62 -1.43 -2.61
C LEU A 58 -13.72 -1.85 -1.63
N PRO A 59 -13.80 -3.14 -1.23
CA PRO A 59 -14.92 -3.67 -0.45
C PRO A 59 -15.14 -2.99 0.90
N ASN A 60 -14.08 -2.48 1.53
CA ASN A 60 -14.12 -1.86 2.85
C ASN A 60 -13.65 -0.40 2.83
N LEU A 61 -14.09 0.38 1.83
CA LEU A 61 -13.64 1.75 1.62
C LEU A 61 -13.81 2.64 2.87
N GLY A 62 -14.97 2.57 3.54
CA GLY A 62 -15.30 3.34 4.75
C GLY A 62 -15.06 2.62 6.07
N GLY A 63 -14.36 1.48 6.07
CA GLY A 63 -14.25 0.61 7.25
C GLY A 63 -13.56 1.24 8.45
N ASN A 64 -12.40 1.88 8.23
CA ASN A 64 -11.67 2.56 9.31
C ASN A 64 -12.41 3.81 9.79
N GLN A 65 -13.10 4.51 8.91
CA GLN A 65 -13.94 5.65 9.26
C GLN A 65 -15.11 5.22 10.15
N ALA A 66 -15.76 4.09 9.86
CA ALA A 66 -16.81 3.55 10.71
C ALA A 66 -16.30 3.23 12.14
N LEU A 67 -15.10 2.63 12.24
CA LEU A 67 -14.47 2.35 13.53
C LEU A 67 -14.07 3.63 14.27
N GLU A 68 -13.52 4.63 13.57
CA GLU A 68 -13.20 5.95 14.12
C GLU A 68 -14.42 6.61 14.74
N LEU A 69 -15.53 6.66 14.00
CA LEU A 69 -16.78 7.26 14.49
C LEU A 69 -17.31 6.52 15.73
N CYS A 70 -17.20 5.19 15.78
CA CYS A 70 -17.58 4.42 16.96
C CYS A 70 -16.68 4.68 18.16
N LEU A 71 -15.36 4.79 17.95
CA LEU A 71 -14.40 5.05 19.01
C LEU A 71 -14.55 6.48 19.58
N ALA A 72 -14.86 7.45 18.73
CA ALA A 72 -15.04 8.86 19.09
C ALA A 72 -16.42 9.21 19.66
N ALA A 73 -17.43 8.35 19.48
CA ALA A 73 -18.78 8.63 19.96
C ALA A 73 -18.84 8.60 21.50
N ALA A 74 -19.46 9.63 22.09
CA ALA A 74 -19.71 9.71 23.54
C ALA A 74 -20.85 8.76 24.02
N GLY A 75 -21.45 7.99 23.11
CA GLY A 75 -22.62 7.15 23.35
C GLY A 75 -23.88 7.99 23.55
N GLN A 76 -24.86 7.88 22.65
CA GLN A 76 -26.19 8.44 22.87
C GLN A 76 -27.19 7.31 23.13
N GLN A 77 -28.09 7.51 24.09
CA GLN A 77 -29.14 6.55 24.47
C GLN A 77 -30.20 6.44 23.37
N HIS A 78 -29.84 5.83 22.24
CA HIS A 78 -30.79 5.36 21.24
C HIS A 78 -30.81 3.84 21.29
N GLY A 79 -31.99 3.28 21.59
CA GLY A 79 -32.21 1.84 21.45
C GLY A 79 -32.26 1.48 19.97
N HIS A 80 -31.22 0.84 19.45
CA HIS A 80 -31.25 0.23 18.13
C HIS A 80 -31.74 -1.23 18.26
N PRO A 81 -32.89 -1.59 17.68
CA PRO A 81 -33.49 -2.90 17.90
C PRO A 81 -32.75 -4.06 17.19
N ASP A 82 -31.85 -3.79 16.23
CA ASP A 82 -31.02 -4.80 15.59
C ASP A 82 -29.62 -4.26 15.22
N LEU A 83 -28.59 -4.74 15.92
CA LEU A 83 -27.19 -4.35 15.70
C LEU A 83 -26.63 -4.87 14.38
N ALA A 84 -27.11 -6.00 13.85
CA ALA A 84 -26.62 -6.55 12.59
C ALA A 84 -27.10 -5.68 11.42
N VAL A 85 -28.39 -5.31 11.43
CA VAL A 85 -28.98 -4.39 10.45
C VAL A 85 -28.32 -3.01 10.54
N TRP A 86 -28.15 -2.47 11.76
CA TRP A 86 -27.46 -1.20 11.96
C TRP A 86 -26.01 -1.25 11.43
N SER A 87 -25.25 -2.31 11.74
CA SER A 87 -23.83 -2.41 11.36
C SER A 87 -23.66 -2.47 9.83
N ALA A 88 -24.50 -3.23 9.14
CA ALA A 88 -24.48 -3.32 7.68
C ALA A 88 -24.81 -1.97 7.03
N TRP A 89 -25.88 -1.32 7.50
CA TRP A 89 -26.26 0.02 7.04
C TRP A 89 -25.14 1.05 7.32
N PHE A 90 -24.58 1.05 8.53
CA PHE A 90 -23.58 2.03 8.96
C PHE A 90 -22.29 1.90 8.15
N LEU A 91 -21.81 0.68 7.88
CA LEU A 91 -20.66 0.44 7.00
C LEU A 91 -20.93 0.93 5.57
N GLN A 92 -22.13 0.70 5.05
CA GLN A 92 -22.52 1.18 3.73
C GLN A 92 -22.51 2.71 3.68
N GLN A 93 -23.09 3.37 4.68
CA GLN A 93 -23.10 4.84 4.74
C GLN A 93 -21.71 5.44 4.91
N CYS A 94 -20.84 4.82 5.72
CA CYS A 94 -19.44 5.26 5.83
C CYS A 94 -18.69 5.06 4.50
N SER A 95 -19.01 4.02 3.73
CA SER A 95 -18.42 3.82 2.40
C SER A 95 -18.87 4.89 1.40
N LEU A 96 -20.15 5.29 1.43
CA LEU A 96 -20.66 6.40 0.61
C LEU A 96 -20.05 7.75 1.01
N LEU A 97 -19.90 7.99 2.31
CA LEU A 97 -19.19 9.17 2.82
C LEU A 97 -17.74 9.23 2.34
N ALA A 98 -17.04 8.09 2.40
CA ALA A 98 -15.68 7.95 1.91
C ALA A 98 -15.57 8.17 0.39
N GLU A 99 -16.56 7.75 -0.40
CA GLU A 99 -16.63 8.07 -1.83
C GLU A 99 -16.81 9.57 -2.08
N ALA A 100 -17.69 10.24 -1.33
CA ALA A 100 -17.87 11.68 -1.43
C ALA A 100 -16.59 12.46 -1.07
N GLU A 101 -15.87 12.04 -0.02
CA GLU A 101 -14.57 12.60 0.36
C GLU A 101 -13.52 12.45 -0.74
N LEU A 102 -13.49 11.30 -1.42
CA LEU A 102 -12.61 11.08 -2.56
C LEU A 102 -12.99 11.96 -3.76
N VAL A 103 -14.28 12.12 -4.07
CA VAL A 103 -14.72 13.04 -5.13
C VAL A 103 -14.26 14.46 -4.81
N LEU A 104 -14.45 14.92 -3.57
CA LEU A 104 -13.98 16.24 -3.13
C LEU A 104 -12.44 16.37 -3.30
N GLY A 105 -11.68 15.35 -2.88
CA GLY A 105 -10.22 15.33 -3.06
C GLY A 105 -9.78 15.35 -4.53
N HIS A 106 -10.54 14.69 -5.41
CA HIS A 106 -10.29 14.73 -6.86
C HIS A 106 -10.60 16.09 -7.48
N VAL A 107 -11.62 16.78 -6.99
CA VAL A 107 -11.92 18.17 -7.38
C VAL A 107 -10.79 19.10 -6.92
N GLU A 108 -10.33 18.95 -5.69
CA GLU A 108 -9.25 19.76 -5.11
C GLU A 108 -7.91 19.63 -5.84
N THR A 109 -7.65 18.45 -6.42
CA THR A 109 -6.45 18.19 -7.23
C THR A 109 -6.61 18.55 -8.71
N GLY A 110 -7.81 18.98 -9.12
CA GLY A 110 -8.15 19.28 -10.52
C GLY A 110 -8.29 18.04 -11.40
N PHE A 111 -8.31 16.83 -10.82
CA PHE A 111 -8.61 15.61 -11.57
C PHE A 111 -10.06 15.58 -12.04
N MET A 112 -10.98 16.08 -11.21
CA MET A 112 -12.40 16.24 -11.53
C MET A 112 -12.82 17.71 -11.55
N GLY A 113 -13.77 18.04 -12.42
CA GLY A 113 -14.59 19.26 -12.29
C GLY A 113 -15.85 18.98 -11.47
N ILE A 114 -16.47 20.03 -10.92
CA ILE A 114 -17.75 19.92 -10.20
C ILE A 114 -18.67 21.09 -10.55
N ALA A 115 -19.96 20.80 -10.69
CA ALA A 115 -21.04 21.76 -10.78
C ALA A 115 -22.11 21.46 -9.72
N HIS A 116 -22.84 22.50 -9.32
CA HIS A 116 -23.97 22.39 -8.40
C HIS A 116 -25.25 22.71 -9.19
N GLU A 117 -26.12 21.72 -9.34
CA GLU A 117 -27.35 21.86 -10.14
C GLU A 117 -28.51 22.43 -9.31
N SER A 118 -28.68 21.92 -8.10
CA SER A 118 -29.74 22.30 -7.16
C SER A 118 -29.27 22.07 -5.73
N SER A 119 -30.04 22.52 -4.73
CA SER A 119 -29.60 22.60 -3.32
C SER A 119 -28.97 21.34 -2.73
N ASN A 120 -29.25 20.16 -3.28
CA ASN A 120 -28.72 18.87 -2.81
C ASN A 120 -28.14 17.99 -3.94
N THR A 121 -27.90 18.52 -5.14
CA THR A 121 -27.39 17.74 -6.29
C THR A 121 -26.10 18.32 -6.83
N PHE A 122 -25.09 17.47 -6.96
CA PHE A 122 -23.79 17.80 -7.54
C PHE A 122 -23.47 16.90 -8.71
N ASP A 123 -22.87 17.48 -9.74
CA ASP A 123 -22.34 16.74 -10.88
C ASP A 123 -20.83 16.90 -10.91
N ALA A 124 -20.12 15.79 -10.86
CA ALA A 124 -18.68 15.74 -10.97
C ALA A 124 -18.29 15.01 -12.26
N TRP A 125 -17.22 15.44 -12.92
CA TRP A 125 -16.74 14.76 -14.13
C TRP A 125 -15.23 14.70 -14.17
N VAL A 126 -14.69 13.65 -14.78
CA VAL A 126 -13.25 13.51 -15.00
C VAL A 126 -12.78 14.59 -15.99
N ALA A 127 -11.92 15.50 -15.52
CA ALA A 127 -11.43 16.64 -16.28
C ALA A 127 -10.11 16.35 -17.02
N THR A 128 -9.38 15.29 -16.62
CA THR A 128 -8.07 14.97 -17.20
C THR A 128 -8.00 13.52 -17.68
N LYS A 129 -7.20 13.27 -18.73
CA LYS A 129 -6.95 11.91 -19.23
C LYS A 129 -5.99 11.11 -18.35
N ARG A 130 -5.27 11.78 -17.44
CA ARG A 130 -4.25 11.13 -16.60
C ARG A 130 -4.88 10.71 -15.29
N PRO A 131 -4.93 9.41 -14.98
CA PRO A 131 -5.52 8.94 -13.74
C PRO A 131 -4.74 9.45 -12.52
N PRO A 132 -5.39 9.60 -11.35
CA PRO A 132 -4.72 10.00 -10.12
C PRO A 132 -3.59 9.03 -9.77
N THR A 133 -2.55 9.56 -9.11
CA THR A 133 -1.42 8.74 -8.66
C THR A 133 -1.87 7.60 -7.74
N SER A 134 -2.83 7.85 -6.85
CA SER A 134 -3.37 6.85 -5.93
C SER A 134 -4.02 5.65 -6.64
N TRP A 135 -4.64 5.87 -7.81
CA TRP A 135 -5.23 4.78 -8.59
C TRP A 135 -4.15 3.87 -9.20
N ARG A 136 -3.09 4.48 -9.75
CA ARG A 136 -1.93 3.75 -10.29
C ARG A 136 -1.23 2.97 -9.19
N GLU A 137 -0.97 3.62 -8.08
CA GLU A 137 -0.34 3.02 -6.91
C GLU A 137 -1.11 1.80 -6.41
N ARG A 138 -2.43 1.92 -6.25
CA ARG A 138 -3.27 0.80 -5.82
C ARG A 138 -3.25 -0.34 -6.84
N ALA A 139 -3.42 -0.05 -8.13
CA ALA A 139 -3.36 -1.07 -9.17
C ALA A 139 -2.02 -1.82 -9.22
N ASP A 140 -0.91 -1.09 -9.10
CA ASP A 140 0.44 -1.65 -9.02
C ASP A 140 0.61 -2.52 -7.76
N PHE A 141 0.14 -2.03 -6.60
CA PHE A 141 0.17 -2.78 -5.33
C PHE A 141 -0.58 -4.11 -5.43
N ASP A 142 -1.80 -4.09 -5.97
CA ASP A 142 -2.63 -5.28 -6.14
C ASP A 142 -2.01 -6.28 -7.14
N SER A 143 -1.47 -5.78 -8.25
CA SER A 143 -0.74 -6.60 -9.24
C SER A 143 0.46 -7.30 -8.58
N TRP A 144 1.19 -6.59 -7.72
CA TRP A 144 2.30 -7.18 -6.97
C TRP A 144 1.82 -8.21 -5.95
N GLY A 145 0.75 -7.92 -5.20
CA GLY A 145 0.14 -8.89 -4.29
C GLY A 145 -0.26 -10.18 -5.01
N ALA A 146 -0.90 -10.07 -6.18
CA ALA A 146 -1.27 -11.22 -7.01
C ALA A 146 -0.05 -11.99 -7.53
N TRP A 147 0.99 -11.29 -8.00
CA TRP A 147 2.24 -11.91 -8.42
C TRP A 147 2.90 -12.66 -7.26
N TYR A 148 3.00 -12.01 -6.10
CA TYR A 148 3.66 -12.55 -4.92
C TYR A 148 2.92 -13.77 -4.35
N ALA A 149 1.58 -13.75 -4.34
CA ALA A 149 0.76 -14.89 -3.97
C ALA A 149 0.95 -16.09 -4.91
N ARG A 150 1.17 -15.88 -6.23
CA ARG A 150 1.52 -16.98 -7.16
C ARG A 150 2.89 -17.59 -6.85
N GLN A 151 3.86 -16.77 -6.44
CA GLN A 151 5.18 -17.27 -6.06
C GLN A 151 5.16 -18.01 -4.73
N HIS A 152 4.25 -17.65 -3.82
CA HIS A 152 4.15 -18.20 -2.47
C HIS A 152 2.72 -18.66 -2.19
N PRO A 153 2.26 -19.73 -2.89
CA PRO A 153 0.88 -20.17 -2.78
C PRO A 153 0.55 -20.57 -1.34
N ALA A 154 -0.53 -20.01 -0.82
CA ALA A 154 -1.12 -20.49 0.42
C ALA A 154 -1.80 -21.84 0.17
N PRO A 155 -1.79 -22.78 1.14
CA PRO A 155 -2.64 -23.95 1.04
C PRO A 155 -4.11 -23.53 0.95
N PRO A 156 -5.00 -24.38 0.43
CA PRO A 156 -6.43 -24.10 0.46
C PRO A 156 -6.87 -23.79 1.89
N SER A 157 -7.87 -22.91 2.01
CA SER A 157 -8.47 -22.58 3.29
C SER A 157 -8.95 -23.88 3.95
N PRO A 158 -8.53 -24.18 5.19
CA PRO A 158 -9.02 -25.37 5.90
C PRO A 158 -10.53 -25.29 6.10
N GLU A 159 -11.20 -26.43 5.99
CA GLU A 159 -12.63 -26.56 6.29
C GLU A 159 -12.91 -26.31 7.78
N PRO A 160 -14.13 -25.86 8.17
CA PRO A 160 -14.45 -25.52 9.56
C PRO A 160 -14.26 -26.64 10.59
N VAL A 161 -14.18 -27.89 10.14
CA VAL A 161 -14.08 -29.09 11.00
C VAL A 161 -12.62 -29.53 11.22
N GLU A 162 -11.66 -28.90 10.55
CA GLU A 162 -10.25 -29.29 10.64
C GLU A 162 -9.56 -28.80 11.93
N GLN A 163 -8.50 -29.51 12.34
CA GLN A 163 -7.77 -29.27 13.58
C GLN A 163 -7.02 -27.92 13.60
N HIS A 164 -6.83 -27.33 14.78
CA HIS A 164 -6.10 -26.06 15.03
C HIS A 164 -4.73 -25.92 14.32
N ASP A 165 -4.06 -27.03 14.05
CA ASP A 165 -2.77 -27.05 13.35
C ASP A 165 -2.90 -26.69 11.86
N SER A 166 -4.04 -26.96 11.22
CA SER A 166 -4.30 -26.57 9.82
C SER A 166 -4.42 -25.04 9.71
N HIS A 167 -5.13 -24.39 10.64
CA HIS A 167 -5.24 -22.93 10.70
C HIS A 167 -3.89 -22.25 10.92
N THR A 168 -3.01 -22.81 11.75
CA THR A 168 -1.68 -22.25 11.99
C THR A 168 -0.80 -22.32 10.73
N THR A 169 -0.84 -23.45 10.02
CA THR A 169 -0.08 -23.66 8.78
C THR A 169 -0.57 -22.73 7.68
N TYR A 170 -1.89 -22.65 7.50
CA TYR A 170 -2.53 -21.71 6.58
C TYR A 170 -2.15 -20.26 6.90
N ALA A 171 -2.25 -19.84 8.16
CA ALA A 171 -1.94 -18.48 8.57
C ALA A 171 -0.47 -18.10 8.30
N ALA A 172 0.48 -19.00 8.57
CA ALA A 172 1.89 -18.77 8.28
C ALA A 172 2.16 -18.61 6.77
N ALA A 173 1.49 -19.40 5.93
CA ALA A 173 1.58 -19.27 4.49
C ALA A 173 0.93 -17.96 3.99
N LEU A 174 -0.21 -17.58 4.56
CA LEU A 174 -0.90 -16.35 4.23
C LEU A 174 -0.04 -15.11 4.60
N VAL A 175 0.54 -15.05 5.80
CA VAL A 175 1.48 -13.97 6.18
C VAL A 175 2.67 -13.91 5.25
N ARG A 176 3.18 -15.07 4.81
CA ARG A 176 4.27 -15.11 3.82
C ARG A 176 3.81 -14.44 2.52
N ALA A 177 2.65 -14.79 1.98
CA ALA A 177 2.10 -14.18 0.76
C ALA A 177 1.86 -12.65 0.87
N MET A 178 1.70 -12.14 2.09
CA MET A 178 1.60 -10.69 2.36
C MET A 178 2.95 -9.98 2.51
N GLY A 179 4.08 -10.66 2.37
CA GLY A 179 5.41 -10.08 2.62
C GLY A 179 5.74 -8.84 1.78
N HIS A 180 5.06 -8.65 0.64
CA HIS A 180 5.17 -7.45 -0.19
C HIS A 180 4.70 -6.16 0.51
N GLN A 181 3.81 -6.27 1.52
CA GLN A 181 3.19 -5.13 2.21
C GLN A 181 4.15 -4.43 3.19
N LEU A 182 5.20 -5.11 3.67
CA LEU A 182 6.18 -4.59 4.63
C LEU A 182 7.61 -4.91 4.12
N PRO A 183 8.22 -4.01 3.33
CA PRO A 183 9.45 -4.31 2.59
C PRO A 183 10.70 -4.15 3.46
N TYR A 184 10.76 -4.88 4.58
CA TYR A 184 11.92 -4.94 5.47
C TYR A 184 12.50 -6.36 5.52
N PRO A 185 13.81 -6.50 5.80
CA PRO A 185 14.40 -7.77 6.19
C PRO A 185 13.71 -8.36 7.43
N ALA A 186 13.66 -9.68 7.55
CA ALA A 186 12.98 -10.34 8.67
C ALA A 186 13.62 -10.03 10.05
N ASP A 187 14.91 -9.72 10.06
CA ASP A 187 15.73 -9.35 11.22
C ASP A 187 15.74 -7.84 11.52
N ALA A 188 15.17 -7.02 10.63
CA ALA A 188 14.98 -5.60 10.90
C ALA A 188 14.19 -5.39 12.19
N THR A 189 14.72 -4.56 13.08
CA THR A 189 14.08 -4.20 14.36
C THR A 189 13.51 -2.80 14.25
N ILE A 190 12.23 -2.66 14.59
CA ILE A 190 11.48 -1.40 14.57
C ILE A 190 10.58 -1.40 15.80
N ASP A 191 10.59 -0.32 16.57
CA ASP A 191 9.89 -0.22 17.85
C ASP A 191 10.22 -1.44 18.74
N GLY A 192 11.52 -1.77 18.85
CA GLY A 192 12.00 -2.84 19.73
C GLY A 192 11.56 -4.27 19.38
N CYS A 193 10.91 -4.49 18.23
CA CYS A 193 10.51 -5.83 17.77
C CYS A 193 11.05 -6.10 16.36
N SER A 194 11.43 -7.35 16.08
CA SER A 194 11.84 -7.72 14.72
C SER A 194 10.64 -7.92 13.79
N VAL A 195 10.81 -7.69 12.50
CA VAL A 195 9.78 -7.98 11.48
C VAL A 195 9.33 -9.44 11.53
N ARG A 196 10.26 -10.37 11.78
CA ARG A 196 9.95 -11.79 12.02
C ARG A 196 8.99 -11.97 13.20
N THR A 197 9.18 -11.22 14.28
CA THR A 197 8.31 -11.26 15.47
C THR A 197 6.91 -10.78 15.12
N TYR A 198 6.79 -9.64 14.42
CA TYR A 198 5.50 -9.14 13.95
C TYR A 198 4.78 -10.14 13.05
N CYS A 199 5.47 -10.72 12.07
CA CYS A 199 4.90 -11.72 11.16
C CYS A 199 4.47 -13.01 11.90
N ALA A 200 5.27 -13.48 12.85
CA ALA A 200 4.94 -14.66 13.64
C ALA A 200 3.71 -14.42 14.53
N LEU A 201 3.62 -13.25 15.16
CA LEU A 201 2.47 -12.84 15.95
C LEU A 201 1.22 -12.70 15.09
N LEU A 202 1.31 -12.04 13.94
CA LEU A 202 0.22 -11.91 12.98
C LEU A 202 -0.33 -13.28 12.55
N ALA A 203 0.54 -14.26 12.28
CA ALA A 203 0.11 -15.62 11.94
C ALA A 203 -0.71 -16.26 13.07
N GLN A 204 -0.36 -16.02 14.34
CA GLN A 204 -1.15 -16.50 15.47
C GLN A 204 -2.51 -15.81 15.57
N LEU A 205 -2.56 -14.49 15.33
CA LEU A 205 -3.81 -13.73 15.32
C LEU A 205 -4.76 -14.20 14.20
N ILE A 206 -4.24 -14.43 13.00
CA ILE A 206 -5.02 -14.97 11.87
C ILE A 206 -5.58 -16.35 12.21
N ALA A 207 -4.74 -17.28 12.69
CA ALA A 207 -5.18 -18.63 13.04
C ALA A 207 -6.30 -18.59 14.09
N LEU A 208 -6.13 -17.72 15.09
CA LEU A 208 -7.07 -17.54 16.18
C LEU A 208 -8.41 -16.91 15.74
N ALA A 209 -8.39 -15.88 14.89
CA ALA A 209 -9.60 -15.25 14.37
C ALA A 209 -10.38 -16.17 13.41
N ARG A 210 -9.67 -17.03 12.67
CA ARG A 210 -10.29 -18.01 11.77
C ARG A 210 -10.98 -19.14 12.54
N ASP A 211 -10.33 -19.69 13.57
CA ASP A 211 -10.94 -20.68 14.45
C ASP A 211 -12.25 -20.15 15.08
N GLU A 212 -12.26 -18.89 15.52
CA GLU A 212 -13.48 -18.25 16.01
C GLU A 212 -14.58 -18.13 14.96
N HIS A 213 -14.20 -17.72 13.75
CA HIS A 213 -15.15 -17.61 12.65
C HIS A 213 -15.76 -18.96 12.28
N ALA A 214 -14.93 -20.01 12.21
CA ALA A 214 -15.37 -21.39 11.97
C ALA A 214 -16.34 -21.90 13.04
N ARG A 215 -16.17 -21.48 14.30
CA ARG A 215 -17.07 -21.78 15.42
C ARG A 215 -18.32 -20.89 15.49
N GLY A 216 -18.57 -20.03 14.50
CA GLY A 216 -19.72 -19.13 14.47
C GLY A 216 -19.65 -17.99 15.50
N ALA A 217 -18.46 -17.69 16.01
CA ALA A 217 -18.22 -16.70 17.05
C ALA A 217 -17.26 -15.58 16.56
N PRO A 218 -17.49 -14.90 15.42
CA PRO A 218 -16.59 -13.86 14.95
C PRO A 218 -16.50 -12.66 15.90
N ALA A 219 -15.30 -12.10 16.00
CA ALA A 219 -14.98 -10.92 16.80
C ALA A 219 -15.39 -11.04 18.27
N GLN A 220 -14.94 -12.07 18.98
CA GLN A 220 -15.18 -12.13 20.44
C GLN A 220 -14.28 -11.13 21.18
N PRO A 221 -14.80 -10.46 22.22
CA PRO A 221 -14.00 -9.72 23.18
C PRO A 221 -13.01 -10.64 23.91
N ARG A 222 -11.77 -10.20 24.05
CA ARG A 222 -10.71 -10.96 24.70
C ARG A 222 -9.91 -10.08 25.64
N SER A 223 -9.54 -10.62 26.80
CA SER A 223 -8.54 -10.00 27.67
C SER A 223 -7.23 -9.82 26.90
N GLU A 224 -6.78 -8.58 26.74
CA GLU A 224 -5.51 -8.25 26.10
C GLU A 224 -4.35 -8.90 26.85
N ARG A 225 -4.40 -8.87 28.19
CA ARG A 225 -3.41 -9.51 29.05
C ARG A 225 -3.28 -11.00 28.76
N ASP A 226 -4.40 -11.71 28.71
CA ASP A 226 -4.40 -13.17 28.54
C ASP A 226 -3.93 -13.54 27.13
N LEU A 227 -4.29 -12.71 26.14
CA LEU A 227 -3.80 -12.88 24.78
C LEU A 227 -2.28 -12.68 24.70
N ILE A 228 -1.74 -11.65 25.37
CA ILE A 228 -0.28 -11.42 25.45
C ILE A 228 0.41 -12.61 26.11
N GLU A 229 -0.11 -13.11 27.24
CA GLU A 229 0.46 -14.27 27.93
C GLU A 229 0.46 -15.52 27.02
N ARG A 230 -0.63 -15.75 26.29
CA ARG A 230 -0.73 -16.86 25.33
C ARG A 230 0.23 -16.71 24.15
N LEU A 231 0.34 -15.52 23.56
CA LEU A 231 1.23 -15.24 22.43
C LEU A 231 2.70 -15.37 22.85
N ALA A 232 3.06 -14.83 24.02
CA ALA A 232 4.39 -14.95 24.59
C ALA A 232 4.80 -16.41 24.79
N ALA A 233 3.93 -17.22 25.41
CA ALA A 233 4.18 -18.65 25.62
C ALA A 233 4.33 -19.41 24.29
N ARG A 234 3.42 -19.18 23.33
CA ARG A 234 3.40 -19.92 22.05
C ARG A 234 4.58 -19.57 21.14
N LEU A 235 5.01 -18.30 21.13
CA LEU A 235 6.12 -17.83 20.32
C LEU A 235 7.47 -17.85 21.05
N ARG A 236 7.48 -18.26 22.33
CA ARG A 236 8.66 -18.24 23.21
C ARG A 236 9.30 -16.84 23.27
N LEU A 237 8.45 -15.83 23.42
CA LEU A 237 8.84 -14.42 23.54
C LEU A 237 8.73 -13.97 25.00
N GLU A 238 9.48 -12.94 25.35
CA GLU A 238 9.21 -12.20 26.57
C GLU A 238 7.83 -11.55 26.50
N ARG A 239 7.12 -11.50 27.63
CA ARG A 239 5.78 -10.89 27.74
C ARG A 239 5.76 -9.46 27.21
N GLN A 240 6.80 -8.67 27.51
CA GLN A 240 6.88 -7.28 27.07
C GLN A 240 7.02 -7.15 25.54
N VAL A 241 7.80 -8.04 24.91
CA VAL A 241 7.97 -8.08 23.45
C VAL A 241 6.65 -8.46 22.78
N ALA A 242 5.96 -9.49 23.29
CA ALA A 242 4.66 -9.89 22.75
C ALA A 242 3.61 -8.77 22.90
N GLY A 243 3.57 -8.09 24.04
CA GLY A 243 2.67 -6.96 24.28
C GLY A 243 2.94 -5.78 23.36
N ARG A 244 4.21 -5.42 23.17
CA ARG A 244 4.60 -4.34 22.26
C ARG A 244 4.25 -4.67 20.81
N ALA A 245 4.54 -5.89 20.38
CA ALA A 245 4.24 -6.34 19.02
C ALA A 245 2.73 -6.38 18.75
N LEU A 246 1.93 -6.88 19.71
CA LEU A 246 0.47 -6.89 19.60
C LEU A 246 -0.09 -5.46 19.51
N ALA A 247 0.41 -4.53 20.32
CA ALA A 247 -0.08 -3.15 20.35
C ALA A 247 0.04 -2.43 19.00
N ALA A 248 1.00 -2.79 18.16
CA ALA A 248 1.16 -2.22 16.81
C ALA A 248 0.10 -2.70 15.80
N PHE A 249 -0.75 -3.68 16.17
CA PHE A 249 -1.86 -4.17 15.38
C PHE A 249 -3.23 -3.70 15.89
N ILE A 250 -3.27 -2.91 16.98
CA ILE A 250 -4.51 -2.47 17.62
C ILE A 250 -4.86 -1.07 17.16
N LEU A 251 -6.09 -0.91 16.69
CA LEU A 251 -6.75 0.38 16.52
C LEU A 251 -7.41 0.77 17.85
N ASP A 252 -7.19 2.01 18.28
CA ASP A 252 -7.81 2.62 19.44
C ASP A 252 -8.18 4.08 19.15
N ILE A 253 -8.72 4.76 20.16
CA ILE A 253 -9.16 6.15 20.00
C ILE A 253 -8.01 7.11 19.65
N GLU A 254 -6.78 6.81 20.06
CA GLU A 254 -5.62 7.69 19.85
C GLU A 254 -5.09 7.61 18.42
N ASN A 255 -5.21 6.43 17.78
CA ASN A 255 -4.72 6.22 16.42
C ASN A 255 -5.82 6.12 15.35
N ALA A 256 -7.10 6.08 15.73
CA ALA A 256 -8.22 5.94 14.81
C ALA A 256 -8.22 6.99 13.68
N GLY A 257 -8.10 8.28 14.03
CA GLY A 257 -8.09 9.36 13.02
C GLY A 257 -6.91 9.25 12.05
N TYR A 258 -5.76 8.72 12.48
CA TYR A 258 -4.61 8.51 11.59
C TYR A 258 -4.86 7.41 10.56
N HIS A 259 -5.54 6.33 10.95
CA HIS A 259 -5.88 5.22 10.08
C HIS A 259 -7.17 5.43 9.26
N ALA A 260 -8.01 6.40 9.64
CA ALA A 260 -9.19 6.82 8.89
C ALA A 260 -8.93 8.01 7.94
N ALA A 261 -7.77 8.69 8.04
CA ALA A 261 -7.45 9.90 7.28
C ALA A 261 -7.53 9.77 5.75
N VAL A 262 -7.42 8.56 5.21
CA VAL A 262 -7.55 8.30 3.78
C VAL A 262 -8.48 7.12 3.55
N PRO A 263 -9.57 7.30 2.79
CA PRO A 263 -10.45 6.21 2.37
C PRO A 263 -9.73 5.01 1.77
N GLY A 264 -10.16 3.81 2.14
CA GLY A 264 -9.70 2.56 1.53
C GLY A 264 -8.25 2.17 1.84
N VAL A 265 -7.63 2.71 2.89
CA VAL A 265 -6.36 2.19 3.43
C VAL A 265 -6.58 0.87 4.19
N ALA A 266 -5.48 0.26 4.65
CA ALA A 266 -5.49 -1.02 5.35
C ALA A 266 -6.44 -1.03 6.56
N ALA A 267 -7.30 -2.04 6.63
CA ALA A 267 -8.23 -2.23 7.73
C ALA A 267 -7.52 -2.67 9.02
N ALA A 268 -8.03 -2.22 10.17
CA ALA A 268 -7.48 -2.54 11.49
C ALA A 268 -7.51 -4.05 11.80
N PRO A 269 -6.37 -4.70 12.12
CA PRO A 269 -6.32 -6.13 12.48
C PRO A 269 -6.95 -6.45 13.84
N ALA A 270 -6.86 -5.53 14.80
CA ALA A 270 -7.54 -5.62 16.09
C ALA A 270 -8.08 -4.24 16.49
N VAL A 271 -9.11 -4.21 17.34
CA VAL A 271 -9.72 -2.97 17.83
C VAL A 271 -9.86 -3.04 19.35
N ARG A 272 -9.46 -1.97 20.03
CA ARG A 272 -9.62 -1.80 21.48
C ARG A 272 -11.09 -1.50 21.81
N LEU A 273 -11.68 -2.31 22.68
CA LEU A 273 -13.06 -2.16 23.14
C LEU A 273 -13.13 -1.30 24.41
N ASP A 274 -12.21 -1.58 25.33
CA ASP A 274 -12.04 -0.93 26.62
C ASP A 274 -10.57 -1.06 27.10
N GLU A 275 -10.29 -0.69 28.35
CA GLU A 275 -8.94 -0.74 28.93
C GLU A 275 -8.33 -2.15 28.99
N ARG A 276 -9.17 -3.19 28.97
CA ARG A 276 -8.74 -4.58 29.18
C ARG A 276 -9.03 -5.48 27.99
N HIS A 277 -9.97 -5.11 27.13
CA HIS A 277 -10.45 -5.98 26.08
C HIS A 277 -10.19 -5.45 24.68
N ILE A 278 -9.86 -6.38 23.79
CA ILE A 278 -9.77 -6.16 22.34
C ILE A 278 -10.65 -7.15 21.59
N ALA A 279 -10.98 -6.83 20.35
CA ALA A 279 -11.57 -7.76 19.39
C ALA A 279 -10.69 -7.86 18.14
N LEU A 280 -10.63 -9.06 17.55
CA LEU A 280 -9.90 -9.31 16.31
C LEU A 280 -10.81 -9.06 15.11
N SER A 281 -10.28 -8.36 14.09
CA SER A 281 -10.95 -8.18 12.80
C SER A 281 -10.45 -9.26 11.84
N LEU A 282 -11.31 -10.21 11.47
CA LEU A 282 -10.93 -11.21 10.47
C LEU A 282 -10.55 -10.52 9.15
N TYR A 283 -11.35 -9.55 8.70
CA TYR A 283 -11.08 -8.78 7.49
C TYR A 283 -9.73 -8.05 7.56
N GLY A 284 -9.44 -7.34 8.66
CA GLY A 284 -8.17 -6.62 8.84
C GLY A 284 -6.96 -7.55 8.90
N LEU A 285 -7.13 -8.73 9.51
CA LEU A 285 -6.07 -9.75 9.62
C LEU A 285 -5.76 -10.46 8.30
N THR A 286 -6.72 -10.56 7.37
CA THR A 286 -6.56 -11.36 6.14
C THR A 286 -6.42 -10.53 4.87
N THR A 287 -6.37 -9.21 4.95
CA THR A 287 -6.23 -8.30 3.80
C THR A 287 -4.87 -7.62 3.79
N GLU A 288 -4.74 -6.45 4.41
CA GLU A 288 -3.54 -5.61 4.40
C GLU A 288 -2.93 -5.36 5.81
N PRO A 289 -2.84 -6.36 6.71
CA PRO A 289 -2.41 -6.16 8.10
C PRO A 289 -0.98 -5.65 8.24
N LEU A 290 -0.08 -6.01 7.32
CA LEU A 290 1.31 -5.58 7.36
C LEU A 290 1.48 -4.14 6.87
N LEU A 291 0.55 -3.66 6.04
CA LEU A 291 0.45 -2.24 5.67
C LEU A 291 -0.11 -1.41 6.84
N PHE A 292 -1.12 -1.92 7.55
CA PHE A 292 -1.60 -1.30 8.80
C PHE A 292 -0.44 -1.17 9.80
N LEU A 293 0.32 -2.26 10.00
CA LEU A 293 1.50 -2.28 10.86
C LEU A 293 2.53 -1.22 10.43
N ALA A 294 2.89 -1.15 9.15
CA ALA A 294 3.87 -0.17 8.66
C ALA A 294 3.46 1.27 9.00
N ARG A 295 2.18 1.59 8.80
CA ARG A 295 1.58 2.89 9.12
C ARG A 295 1.63 3.17 10.62
N GLU A 296 1.29 2.19 11.45
CA GLU A 296 1.28 2.35 12.91
C GLU A 296 2.71 2.50 13.47
N LEU A 297 3.69 1.73 12.98
CA LEU A 297 5.09 1.89 13.37
C LEU A 297 5.63 3.29 13.02
N ARG A 298 5.29 3.78 11.82
CA ARG A 298 5.65 5.14 11.40
C ARG A 298 5.00 6.22 12.26
N ARG A 299 3.76 6.02 12.70
CA ARG A 299 3.05 6.96 13.59
C ARG A 299 3.66 6.98 14.99
N ARG A 300 3.94 5.80 15.56
CA ARG A 300 4.47 5.62 16.92
C ARG A 300 5.87 6.17 17.09
N ASN A 301 6.78 5.84 16.15
CA ASN A 301 8.16 6.28 16.21
C ASN A 301 8.66 6.75 14.83
N PRO A 302 8.26 7.97 14.40
CA PRO A 302 8.63 8.49 13.09
C PRO A 302 10.15 8.58 12.89
N GLN A 303 10.90 8.85 13.96
CA GLN A 303 12.36 8.99 13.91
C GLN A 303 13.01 7.63 13.67
N GLU A 304 12.68 6.60 14.45
CA GLU A 304 13.22 5.25 14.27
C GLU A 304 12.82 4.69 12.90
N TYR A 305 11.56 4.87 12.48
CA TYR A 305 11.07 4.45 11.17
C TYR A 305 11.84 5.11 10.00
N SER A 306 12.26 6.36 10.19
CA SER A 306 13.09 7.08 9.22
C SER A 306 14.54 6.59 9.27
N ASN A 307 15.09 6.35 10.46
CA ASN A 307 16.46 5.87 10.66
C ASN A 307 16.67 4.46 10.11
N THR A 308 15.62 3.63 10.03
CA THR A 308 15.68 2.28 9.45
C THR A 308 15.41 2.25 7.95
N ALA A 309 15.29 3.40 7.27
CA ALA A 309 15.04 3.46 5.83
C ALA A 309 16.08 2.72 4.98
N PHE A 310 17.35 2.73 5.39
CA PHE A 310 18.42 1.99 4.70
C PHE A 310 18.16 0.46 4.65
N GLN A 311 17.42 -0.08 5.62
CA GLN A 311 17.06 -1.51 5.64
C GLN A 311 16.02 -1.82 4.55
N ARG A 312 15.10 -0.89 4.25
CA ARG A 312 14.15 -1.02 3.15
C ARG A 312 14.86 -0.99 1.80
N GLU A 313 15.82 -0.08 1.64
CA GLU A 313 16.66 -0.04 0.44
C GLU A 313 17.48 -1.32 0.27
N THR A 314 18.05 -1.85 1.36
CA THR A 314 18.77 -3.12 1.34
C THR A 314 17.86 -4.28 0.93
N ALA A 315 16.64 -4.36 1.45
CA ALA A 315 15.66 -5.35 1.03
C ALA A 315 15.28 -5.19 -0.44
N PHE A 316 15.07 -3.96 -0.90
CA PHE A 316 14.73 -3.66 -2.28
C PHE A 316 15.86 -4.06 -3.25
N ARG A 317 17.12 -3.75 -2.91
CA ARG A 317 18.31 -4.19 -3.65
C ARG A 317 18.39 -5.72 -3.74
N ARG A 318 18.15 -6.42 -2.64
CA ARG A 318 18.14 -7.90 -2.62
C ARG A 318 17.06 -8.46 -3.55
N ASP A 319 15.86 -7.90 -3.48
CA ASP A 319 14.75 -8.33 -4.35
C ASP A 319 15.08 -8.09 -5.83
N LEU A 320 15.69 -6.94 -6.17
CA LEU A 320 16.17 -6.66 -7.52
C LEU A 320 17.19 -7.71 -7.98
N TYR A 321 18.20 -8.01 -7.16
CA TYR A 321 19.23 -8.99 -7.51
C TYR A 321 18.70 -10.42 -7.61
N ALA A 322 17.62 -10.76 -6.92
CA ALA A 322 16.95 -12.04 -7.08
C ALA A 322 16.41 -12.26 -8.51
N LEU A 323 16.23 -11.20 -9.31
CA LEU A 323 15.85 -11.28 -10.73
C LEU A 323 17.03 -11.62 -11.65
N PHE A 324 18.28 -11.53 -11.17
CA PHE A 324 19.51 -11.65 -11.96
C PHE A 324 20.46 -12.72 -11.40
N GLN A 325 19.93 -13.88 -11.01
CA GLN A 325 20.70 -14.97 -10.40
C GLN A 325 21.56 -15.79 -11.39
N ASP A 326 21.31 -15.64 -12.69
CA ASP A 326 22.11 -16.32 -13.72
C ASP A 326 23.57 -15.84 -13.68
N LYS A 327 24.54 -16.77 -13.80
CA LYS A 327 25.98 -16.49 -13.80
C LYS A 327 26.41 -15.53 -14.91
N ARG A 328 25.58 -15.26 -15.91
CA ARG A 328 25.79 -14.21 -16.90
C ARG A 328 25.85 -12.81 -16.27
N PHE A 329 25.11 -12.58 -15.21
CA PHE A 329 25.05 -11.29 -14.54
C PHE A 329 26.11 -11.18 -13.43
N ILE A 330 26.52 -9.95 -13.16
CA ILE A 330 27.33 -9.54 -12.01
C ILE A 330 26.59 -8.41 -11.33
N THR A 331 26.44 -8.49 -10.01
CA THR A 331 25.78 -7.47 -9.20
C THR A 331 26.79 -6.84 -8.24
N SER A 332 26.58 -5.58 -7.85
CA SER A 332 27.41 -4.99 -6.79
C SER A 332 27.07 -5.57 -5.42
N ASN A 333 28.05 -5.66 -4.52
CA ASN A 333 27.83 -6.15 -3.15
C ASN A 333 27.03 -5.17 -2.28
N SER A 334 27.17 -3.87 -2.56
CA SER A 334 26.53 -2.75 -1.85
C SER A 334 26.24 -1.61 -2.81
N GLY A 335 25.71 -0.51 -2.28
CA GLY A 335 25.74 0.78 -2.99
C GLY A 335 27.19 1.20 -3.31
N ILE A 336 27.35 1.97 -4.38
CA ILE A 336 28.66 2.42 -4.87
C ILE A 336 28.77 3.94 -4.72
N GLU A 337 29.68 4.38 -3.86
CA GLU A 337 30.00 5.81 -3.74
C GLU A 337 30.83 6.30 -4.94
N LEU A 338 30.34 7.35 -5.61
CA LEU A 338 31.08 8.06 -6.63
C LEU A 338 31.62 9.36 -6.05
N ARG A 339 32.95 9.48 -5.97
CA ARG A 339 33.62 10.66 -5.41
C ARG A 339 34.04 11.66 -6.50
N ARG A 340 34.07 12.94 -6.14
CA ARG A 340 34.73 14.00 -6.91
C ARG A 340 36.25 13.85 -6.80
N GLU A 341 36.99 14.49 -7.71
CA GLU A 341 38.47 14.52 -7.66
C GLU A 341 39.00 15.11 -6.34
N ALA A 342 38.29 16.07 -5.75
CA ALA A 342 38.59 16.64 -4.43
C ALA A 342 38.25 15.72 -3.23
N GLY A 343 37.89 14.45 -3.47
CA GLY A 343 37.64 13.44 -2.43
C GLY A 343 36.24 13.44 -1.81
N SER A 344 35.43 14.48 -2.00
CA SER A 344 34.04 14.51 -1.51
C SER A 344 33.12 13.59 -2.30
N VAL A 345 32.15 12.94 -1.64
CA VAL A 345 31.13 12.12 -2.30
C VAL A 345 30.30 13.04 -3.21
N ARG A 346 30.20 12.67 -4.49
CA ARG A 346 29.39 13.38 -5.50
C ARG A 346 27.96 12.87 -5.49
N THR A 347 27.81 11.56 -5.50
CA THR A 347 26.56 10.81 -5.52
C THR A 347 26.89 9.36 -5.18
N ASP A 348 25.89 8.61 -4.77
CA ASP A 348 25.89 7.16 -4.69
C ASP A 348 25.10 6.56 -5.86
N ILE A 349 25.27 5.25 -6.05
CA ILE A 349 24.43 4.38 -6.88
C ILE A 349 23.91 3.28 -5.96
N ASP A 350 22.60 3.09 -5.91
CA ASP A 350 22.00 2.09 -5.01
C ASP A 350 22.28 0.66 -5.48
N ALA A 351 22.20 0.36 -6.77
CA ALA A 351 22.49 -0.98 -7.27
C ALA A 351 23.06 -0.98 -8.70
N VAL A 352 23.85 -1.99 -9.03
CA VAL A 352 24.40 -2.19 -10.39
C VAL A 352 24.25 -3.65 -10.81
N VAL A 353 23.85 -3.86 -12.07
CA VAL A 353 23.80 -5.17 -12.73
C VAL A 353 24.57 -5.08 -14.04
N PHE A 354 25.57 -5.93 -14.22
CA PHE A 354 26.37 -6.02 -15.44
C PHE A 354 26.13 -7.35 -16.16
N ASP A 355 25.84 -7.30 -17.46
CA ASP A 355 25.69 -8.46 -18.33
C ASP A 355 27.01 -8.76 -19.05
N ARG A 356 27.70 -9.83 -18.63
CA ARG A 356 28.99 -10.25 -19.20
C ARG A 356 28.92 -10.59 -20.69
N LYS A 357 27.76 -11.05 -21.18
CA LYS A 357 27.62 -11.48 -22.58
C LYS A 357 27.52 -10.30 -23.54
N THR A 358 26.93 -9.19 -23.09
CA THR A 358 26.62 -8.05 -23.98
C THR A 358 27.43 -6.79 -23.66
N GLY A 359 28.15 -6.79 -22.53
CA GLY A 359 28.81 -5.60 -22.01
C GLY A 359 27.83 -4.50 -21.59
N THR A 360 26.55 -4.83 -21.37
CA THR A 360 25.55 -3.86 -20.90
C THR A 360 25.63 -3.73 -19.39
N LEU A 361 25.80 -2.51 -18.89
CA LEU A 361 25.74 -2.17 -17.47
C LEU A 361 24.44 -1.42 -17.19
N ALA A 362 23.67 -1.87 -16.21
CA ALA A 362 22.52 -1.15 -15.69
C ALA A 362 22.83 -0.66 -14.28
N PHE A 363 22.56 0.61 -14.00
CA PHE A 363 22.58 1.12 -12.63
C PHE A 363 21.18 1.55 -12.23
N PHE A 364 20.88 1.43 -10.94
CA PHE A 364 19.55 1.62 -10.39
C PHE A 364 19.63 2.58 -9.19
N GLU A 365 18.82 3.62 -9.24
CA GLU A 365 18.42 4.40 -8.07
C GLU A 365 17.12 3.79 -7.53
N LEU A 366 17.13 3.36 -6.27
CA LEU A 366 16.05 2.65 -5.60
C LEU A 366 15.40 3.55 -4.56
N LYS A 367 14.11 3.81 -4.69
CA LYS A 367 13.36 4.62 -3.73
C LYS A 367 12.30 3.79 -3.03
N SER A 368 12.45 3.65 -1.71
CA SER A 368 11.58 2.82 -0.85
C SER A 368 10.57 3.68 -0.09
N GLN A 369 9.67 4.35 -0.81
CA GLN A 369 8.57 5.10 -0.18
C GLN A 369 7.57 4.15 0.48
N ASP A 370 6.77 4.66 1.42
CA ASP A 370 5.57 3.96 1.90
C ASP A 370 4.44 4.13 0.89
N PRO A 371 3.57 3.13 0.71
CA PRO A 371 2.41 3.28 -0.14
C PRO A 371 1.28 4.06 0.55
N PHE A 372 0.41 4.66 -0.26
CA PHE A 372 -0.83 5.35 0.15
C PHE A 372 -0.59 6.52 1.11
N ALA A 373 -0.08 7.61 0.54
CA ALA A 373 0.11 8.87 1.23
C ALA A 373 -1.14 9.29 2.02
N ARG A 374 -0.96 9.73 3.27
CA ARG A 374 -2.08 10.11 4.16
C ARG A 374 -2.74 11.46 3.81
N SER A 375 -2.12 12.23 2.91
CA SER A 375 -2.60 13.54 2.50
C SER A 375 -1.91 13.96 1.20
N THR A 376 -2.49 14.94 0.51
CA THR A 376 -1.89 15.56 -0.69
C THR A 376 -0.50 16.12 -0.41
N ALA A 377 -0.29 16.76 0.75
CA ALA A 377 1.02 17.27 1.16
C ALA A 377 2.05 16.15 1.36
N GLU A 378 1.63 14.99 1.89
CA GLU A 378 2.51 13.83 1.98
C GLU A 378 2.85 13.25 0.61
N LEU A 379 1.87 13.18 -0.29
CA LEU A 379 2.07 12.71 -1.66
C LEU A 379 3.08 13.61 -2.41
N HIS A 380 2.98 14.93 -2.26
CA HIS A 380 3.95 15.87 -2.84
C HIS A 380 5.37 15.65 -2.29
N ARG A 381 5.52 15.41 -0.98
CA ARG A 381 6.84 15.09 -0.41
C ARG A 381 7.40 13.78 -0.96
N GLN A 382 6.56 12.75 -1.11
CA GLN A 382 6.99 11.48 -1.70
C GLN A 382 7.40 11.65 -3.17
N ARG A 383 6.67 12.47 -3.94
CA ARG A 383 7.04 12.88 -5.30
C ARG A 383 8.41 13.56 -5.32
N ASP A 384 8.60 14.59 -4.51
CA ASP A 384 9.83 15.39 -4.53
C ASP A 384 11.04 14.54 -4.12
N ASN A 385 10.86 13.65 -3.12
CA ASN A 385 11.89 12.69 -2.73
C ASN A 385 12.22 11.68 -3.85
N LEU A 386 11.23 11.23 -4.63
CA LEU A 386 11.49 10.40 -5.80
C LEU A 386 12.25 11.20 -6.87
N LEU A 387 11.76 12.39 -7.21
CA LEU A 387 12.32 13.23 -8.28
C LEU A 387 13.70 13.80 -7.93
N TYR A 388 14.11 13.78 -6.66
CA TYR A 388 15.49 14.02 -6.26
C TYR A 388 16.48 13.10 -6.99
N ALA A 389 16.05 11.90 -7.41
CA ALA A 389 16.84 10.99 -8.23
C ALA A 389 17.28 11.59 -9.58
N ASN A 390 16.62 12.64 -10.08
CA ASN A 390 17.12 13.42 -11.23
C ASN A 390 18.55 13.93 -11.00
N SER A 391 18.82 14.44 -9.79
CA SER A 391 20.14 14.98 -9.44
C SER A 391 21.18 13.86 -9.31
N GLN A 392 20.81 12.71 -8.77
CA GLN A 392 21.66 11.53 -8.67
C GLN A 392 22.01 10.98 -10.05
N VAL A 393 21.01 10.74 -10.91
CA VAL A 393 21.20 10.30 -12.31
C VAL A 393 22.11 11.26 -13.06
N ALA A 394 21.88 12.58 -12.96
CA ALA A 394 22.76 13.56 -13.59
C ALA A 394 24.19 13.50 -13.03
N GLY A 395 24.34 13.31 -11.71
CA GLY A 395 25.62 13.13 -11.04
C GLY A 395 26.39 11.90 -11.54
N VAL A 396 25.72 10.75 -11.63
CA VAL A 396 26.29 9.48 -12.09
C VAL A 396 26.67 9.56 -13.57
N LEU A 397 25.80 10.09 -14.42
CA LEU A 397 26.08 10.24 -15.85
C LEU A 397 27.26 11.20 -16.11
N ALA A 398 27.34 12.29 -15.36
CA ALA A 398 28.48 13.21 -15.45
C ALA A 398 29.79 12.59 -14.93
N TRP A 399 29.71 11.67 -13.97
CA TRP A 399 30.86 10.89 -13.52
C TRP A 399 31.29 9.87 -14.59
N LEU A 400 30.33 9.15 -15.17
CA LEU A 400 30.58 8.19 -16.26
C LEU A 400 31.18 8.84 -17.50
N GLN A 401 30.78 10.07 -17.84
CA GLN A 401 31.36 10.81 -18.96
C GLN A 401 32.86 11.07 -18.78
N ARG A 402 33.34 11.19 -17.53
CA ARG A 402 34.76 11.48 -17.23
C ARG A 402 35.60 10.21 -17.05
N HIS A 403 35.04 9.19 -16.41
CA HIS A 403 35.79 8.00 -16.01
C HIS A 403 35.47 6.75 -16.85
N GLY A 404 34.38 6.76 -17.61
CA GLY A 404 33.92 5.63 -18.42
C GLY A 404 33.19 4.55 -17.63
N GLY A 405 32.47 3.68 -18.35
CA GLY A 405 31.72 2.55 -17.77
C GLY A 405 32.62 1.49 -17.13
N ASP A 406 33.81 1.25 -17.70
CA ASP A 406 34.78 0.29 -17.16
C ASP A 406 35.25 0.68 -15.75
N ALA A 407 35.39 1.98 -15.47
CA ALA A 407 35.75 2.45 -14.13
C ALA A 407 34.63 2.22 -13.10
N LEU A 408 33.37 2.18 -13.54
CA LEU A 408 32.26 1.75 -12.70
C LEU A 408 32.27 0.24 -12.50
N LEU A 409 32.45 -0.55 -13.57
CA LEU A 409 32.56 -2.01 -13.48
C LEU A 409 33.72 -2.43 -12.56
N GLN A 410 34.85 -1.73 -12.60
CA GLN A 410 35.98 -1.94 -11.70
C GLN A 410 35.62 -1.78 -10.22
N ARG A 411 34.64 -0.92 -9.88
CA ARG A 411 34.12 -0.75 -8.51
C ARG A 411 33.10 -1.83 -8.14
N VAL A 412 32.36 -2.33 -9.13
CA VAL A 412 31.39 -3.42 -8.95
C VAL A 412 32.12 -4.74 -8.68
N ASP A 413 33.00 -5.14 -9.59
CA ASP A 413 33.83 -6.34 -9.46
C ASP A 413 35.16 -6.17 -10.24
N PRO A 414 36.28 -5.94 -9.53
CA PRO A 414 37.61 -5.82 -10.11
C PRO A 414 38.05 -6.98 -11.00
N ARG A 415 37.54 -8.20 -10.74
CA ARG A 415 37.93 -9.39 -11.51
C ARG A 415 37.26 -9.38 -12.87
N THR A 416 35.96 -9.15 -12.91
CA THR A 416 35.19 -9.02 -14.16
C THR A 416 35.71 -7.86 -15.02
N ALA A 417 36.05 -6.72 -14.42
CA ALA A 417 36.55 -5.54 -15.15
C ALA A 417 37.89 -5.78 -15.89
N LYS A 418 38.69 -6.78 -15.49
CA LYS A 418 39.92 -7.16 -16.21
C LYS A 418 39.64 -7.93 -17.51
N THR A 419 38.51 -8.62 -17.58
CA THR A 419 38.17 -9.54 -18.68
C THR A 419 37.12 -8.96 -19.62
N PHE A 420 36.19 -8.16 -19.09
CA PHE A 420 35.04 -7.64 -19.82
C PHE A 420 35.07 -6.12 -19.90
N ARG A 421 34.43 -5.57 -20.93
CA ARG A 421 34.30 -4.14 -21.18
C ARG A 421 32.85 -3.72 -21.17
N VAL A 422 32.58 -2.50 -20.70
CA VAL A 422 31.26 -1.88 -20.74
C VAL A 422 31.06 -1.23 -22.10
N HIS A 423 30.05 -1.71 -22.83
CA HIS A 423 29.67 -1.20 -24.15
C HIS A 423 28.47 -0.24 -24.09
N ARG A 424 27.59 -0.42 -23.10
CA ARG A 424 26.39 0.41 -22.93
C ARG A 424 26.05 0.55 -21.46
N VAL A 425 25.55 1.73 -21.09
CA VAL A 425 25.02 2.00 -19.75
C VAL A 425 23.54 2.37 -19.83
N HIS A 426 22.71 1.74 -19.00
CA HIS A 426 21.27 2.00 -18.88
C HIS A 426 20.92 2.44 -17.45
N PRO A 427 20.50 3.69 -17.24
CA PRO A 427 20.11 4.17 -15.92
C PRO A 427 18.63 3.89 -15.62
N PHE A 428 18.35 3.32 -14.46
CA PHE A 428 17.01 3.03 -13.96
C PHE A 428 16.73 3.83 -12.69
N VAL A 429 15.51 4.33 -12.55
CA VAL A 429 14.97 4.84 -11.29
C VAL A 429 13.73 4.02 -10.95
N LEU A 430 13.82 3.25 -9.86
CA LEU A 430 12.73 2.38 -9.43
C LEU A 430 12.17 2.84 -8.09
N GLY A 431 10.91 3.22 -8.10
CA GLY A 431 10.13 3.38 -6.89
C GLY A 431 9.58 2.04 -6.42
N ARG A 432 9.51 1.81 -5.11
CA ARG A 432 8.94 0.58 -4.57
C ARG A 432 7.44 0.49 -4.86
N TYR A 433 6.74 1.62 -4.76
CA TYR A 433 5.29 1.73 -5.03
C TYR A 433 4.94 2.87 -5.98
N LEU A 434 5.75 3.94 -6.00
CA LEU A 434 5.42 5.18 -6.70
C LEU A 434 6.53 5.59 -7.68
N ALA A 435 6.16 5.83 -8.92
CA ALA A 435 7.06 6.35 -9.95
C ALA A 435 6.44 7.41 -10.87
N HIS A 436 5.11 7.44 -10.96
CA HIS A 436 4.38 8.23 -11.95
C HIS A 436 3.51 9.27 -11.27
N PHE A 437 3.91 10.54 -11.41
CA PHE A 437 3.18 11.70 -10.91
C PHE A 437 2.66 12.53 -12.08
N ASN A 438 1.52 13.19 -11.89
CA ASN A 438 0.90 14.02 -12.94
C ASN A 438 1.40 15.47 -12.90
N ASP A 439 2.12 15.84 -11.85
CA ASP A 439 2.59 17.17 -11.51
C ASP A 439 4.08 17.15 -11.11
N GLY A 440 4.67 18.32 -10.91
CA GLY A 440 6.10 18.49 -10.59
C GLY A 440 7.03 18.50 -11.81
N PRO A 441 8.36 18.59 -11.59
CA PRO A 441 9.33 18.62 -12.67
C PRO A 441 9.35 17.28 -13.42
N PRO A 442 9.62 17.28 -14.74
CA PRO A 442 9.66 16.05 -15.50
C PRO A 442 10.82 15.14 -15.05
N PRO A 443 10.65 13.81 -15.06
CA PRO A 443 11.73 12.87 -14.84
C PRO A 443 12.84 13.00 -15.91
N ASP A 444 14.10 12.75 -15.52
CA ASP A 444 15.25 12.77 -16.43
C ASP A 444 15.08 11.69 -17.51
N LYS A 445 14.91 12.15 -18.76
CA LYS A 445 14.63 11.31 -19.94
C LYS A 445 15.77 10.35 -20.30
N ARG A 446 16.97 10.56 -19.75
CA ARG A 446 18.10 9.65 -19.96
C ARG A 446 17.93 8.35 -19.19
N ALA A 447 17.13 8.36 -18.13
CA ALA A 447 16.77 7.20 -17.33
C ALA A 447 15.36 6.70 -17.60
N VAL A 448 15.14 5.42 -17.34
CA VAL A 448 13.81 4.83 -17.32
C VAL A 448 13.28 4.83 -15.89
N TRP A 449 12.05 5.30 -15.73
CA TRP A 449 11.37 5.44 -14.44
C TRP A 449 10.22 4.46 -14.36
N GLY A 450 10.12 3.72 -13.26
CA GLY A 450 9.06 2.74 -13.09
C GLY A 450 8.89 2.30 -11.65
N THR A 451 7.82 1.56 -11.40
CA THR A 451 7.58 0.94 -10.09
C THR A 451 8.09 -0.49 -10.06
N TRP A 452 8.39 -1.01 -8.86
CA TRP A 452 8.73 -2.42 -8.69
C TRP A 452 7.65 -3.37 -9.22
N PRO A 453 6.34 -3.16 -8.96
CA PRO A 453 5.28 -3.96 -9.57
C PRO A 453 5.26 -3.93 -11.10
N GLN A 454 5.53 -2.77 -11.73
CA GLN A 454 5.63 -2.68 -13.19
C GLN A 454 6.77 -3.53 -13.73
N LEU A 455 7.95 -3.47 -13.08
CA LEU A 455 9.08 -4.31 -13.44
C LEU A 455 8.72 -5.80 -13.36
N LEU A 456 8.12 -6.22 -12.24
CA LEU A 456 7.71 -7.61 -12.03
C LEU A 456 6.69 -8.07 -13.08
N ARG A 457 5.69 -7.25 -13.40
CA ARG A 457 4.68 -7.56 -14.45
C ARG A 457 5.33 -7.75 -15.82
N LEU A 458 6.27 -6.88 -16.18
CA LEU A 458 7.01 -7.01 -17.45
C LEU A 458 7.84 -8.30 -17.49
N LEU A 459 8.46 -8.67 -16.37
CA LEU A 459 9.25 -9.90 -16.27
C LEU A 459 8.40 -11.16 -16.21
N ASP A 460 7.20 -11.11 -15.63
CA ASP A 460 6.24 -12.22 -15.66
C ASP A 460 5.76 -12.48 -17.09
N ALA A 461 5.45 -11.41 -17.84
CA ALA A 461 5.03 -11.52 -19.24
C ALA A 461 6.15 -12.01 -20.18
N GLN A 462 7.39 -11.56 -19.94
CA GLN A 462 8.57 -12.02 -20.69
C GLN A 462 9.78 -12.11 -19.76
N PRO A 463 10.05 -13.31 -19.21
CA PRO A 463 11.17 -13.56 -18.31
C PRO A 463 12.51 -13.33 -18.98
N LEU A 464 13.52 -12.93 -18.19
CA LEU A 464 14.89 -12.85 -18.67
C LEU A 464 15.44 -14.27 -18.91
N ARG A 465 15.94 -14.53 -20.12
CA ARG A 465 16.55 -15.82 -20.46
C ARG A 465 18.04 -15.66 -20.73
N ALA A 466 18.82 -16.67 -20.37
CA ALA A 466 20.25 -16.71 -20.67
C ALA A 466 20.55 -16.61 -22.18
N SER A 467 19.62 -17.06 -23.03
CA SER A 467 19.70 -16.95 -24.49
C SER A 467 19.50 -15.52 -25.02
N ASP A 468 18.88 -14.61 -24.25
CA ASP A 468 18.48 -13.30 -24.76
C ASP A 468 19.69 -12.50 -25.27
N SER A 469 19.51 -11.86 -26.43
CA SER A 469 20.57 -11.09 -27.07
C SER A 469 20.92 -9.83 -26.30
N SER A 470 19.96 -9.18 -25.62
CA SER A 470 20.20 -8.01 -24.76
C SER A 470 19.12 -7.83 -23.68
N PRO A 471 19.15 -8.63 -22.59
CA PRO A 471 18.10 -8.64 -21.56
C PRO A 471 17.94 -7.27 -20.87
N LEU A 472 19.05 -6.62 -20.49
CA LEU A 472 19.00 -5.30 -19.84
C LEU A 472 18.50 -4.20 -20.78
N SER A 473 18.93 -4.18 -22.05
CA SER A 473 18.40 -3.20 -23.02
C SER A 473 16.93 -3.45 -23.34
N SER A 474 16.51 -4.72 -23.44
CA SER A 474 15.10 -5.08 -23.62
C SER A 474 14.27 -4.60 -22.43
N LEU A 475 14.71 -4.84 -21.20
CA LEU A 475 14.04 -4.40 -19.99
C LEU A 475 13.91 -2.87 -19.93
N PHE A 476 14.99 -2.14 -20.22
CA PHE A 476 14.99 -0.68 -20.29
C PHE A 476 13.94 -0.16 -21.31
N ASN A 477 13.96 -0.72 -22.52
CA ASN A 477 13.04 -0.32 -23.58
C ASN A 477 11.57 -0.68 -23.27
N ARG A 478 11.34 -1.85 -22.67
CA ARG A 478 9.99 -2.29 -22.30
C ARG A 478 9.43 -1.41 -21.19
N LEU A 479 10.20 -1.14 -20.14
CA LEU A 479 9.76 -0.28 -19.05
C LEU A 479 9.55 1.17 -19.52
N SER A 480 10.37 1.68 -20.43
CA SER A 480 10.21 3.02 -20.99
C SER A 480 8.94 3.19 -21.84
N LYS A 481 8.43 2.09 -22.42
CA LYS A 481 7.22 2.07 -23.24
C LYS A 481 5.98 1.61 -22.47
N ASP A 482 6.15 1.07 -21.27
CA ASP A 482 5.06 0.57 -20.45
C ASP A 482 4.23 1.76 -19.97
N ALA A 483 3.00 1.87 -20.48
CA ALA A 483 2.02 2.77 -19.93
C ALA A 483 1.39 2.10 -18.70
N PRO A 484 1.18 2.83 -17.59
CA PRO A 484 0.46 2.28 -16.44
C PRO A 484 -0.87 1.68 -16.88
N SER A 485 -1.17 0.46 -16.42
CA SER A 485 -2.33 -0.34 -16.80
C SER A 485 -3.63 0.20 -16.19
N ILE A 486 -4.08 1.37 -16.64
CA ILE A 486 -5.39 1.91 -16.26
C ILE A 486 -6.28 1.93 -17.49
N THR A 487 -7.38 1.18 -17.40
CA THR A 487 -8.42 1.14 -18.42
C THR A 487 -8.96 2.55 -18.66
N PRO A 488 -9.08 2.99 -19.93
CA PRO A 488 -9.68 4.28 -20.24
C PRO A 488 -11.09 4.36 -19.66
N LEU A 489 -11.36 5.43 -18.90
CA LEU A 489 -12.67 5.65 -18.26
C LEU A 489 -13.76 6.08 -19.25
N ALA A 490 -13.40 6.39 -20.49
CA ALA A 490 -14.23 7.15 -21.45
C ALA A 490 -15.59 6.54 -21.79
N THR A 491 -15.88 5.30 -21.37
CA THR A 491 -17.15 4.60 -21.62
C THR A 491 -17.83 4.10 -20.34
N ALA A 492 -17.33 4.46 -19.15
CA ALA A 492 -17.98 4.08 -17.91
C ALA A 492 -19.31 4.86 -17.72
N PRO A 493 -20.41 4.19 -17.35
CA PRO A 493 -21.66 4.85 -17.04
C PRO A 493 -21.51 5.77 -15.82
N PRO A 494 -22.36 6.81 -15.67
CA PRO A 494 -22.38 7.64 -14.48
C PRO A 494 -22.54 6.81 -13.19
N ARG A 495 -21.98 7.32 -12.10
CA ARG A 495 -22.06 6.70 -10.78
C ARG A 495 -22.67 7.67 -9.77
N ASP A 496 -23.72 7.22 -9.10
CA ASP A 496 -24.38 7.99 -8.05
C ASP A 496 -23.78 7.67 -6.68
N VAL A 497 -23.45 8.71 -5.93
CA VAL A 497 -23.06 8.65 -4.51
C VAL A 497 -24.07 9.44 -3.70
N ARG A 498 -24.79 8.77 -2.80
CA ARG A 498 -25.77 9.41 -1.92
C ARG A 498 -25.25 9.51 -0.49
N ILE A 499 -25.17 10.74 0.04
CA ILE A 499 -24.79 11.02 1.42
C ILE A 499 -25.87 11.86 2.11
N GLY A 500 -26.68 11.21 2.95
CA GLY A 500 -27.86 11.84 3.52
C GLY A 500 -28.84 12.25 2.42
N ASP A 501 -29.17 13.55 2.36
CA ASP A 501 -30.09 14.12 1.37
C ASP A 501 -29.38 14.55 0.08
N VAL A 502 -28.05 14.46 0.03
CA VAL A 502 -27.22 14.93 -1.08
C VAL A 502 -26.93 13.79 -2.06
N LEU A 503 -27.09 14.07 -3.35
CA LEU A 503 -26.73 13.21 -4.48
C LEU A 503 -25.54 13.81 -5.22
N ILE A 504 -24.54 12.97 -5.49
CA ILE A 504 -23.39 13.29 -6.34
C ILE A 504 -23.39 12.34 -7.52
N THR A 505 -23.51 12.85 -8.73
CA THR A 505 -23.41 12.07 -9.96
C THR A 505 -22.02 12.24 -10.55
N VAL A 506 -21.26 11.15 -10.66
CA VAL A 506 -19.90 11.16 -11.20
C VAL A 506 -19.89 10.65 -12.63
N HIS A 507 -19.48 11.50 -13.56
CA HIS A 507 -19.41 11.24 -15.01
C HIS A 507 -18.00 10.90 -15.46
N SER A 508 -17.89 10.05 -16.48
CA SER A 508 -16.61 9.63 -17.06
C SER A 508 -15.85 10.71 -17.82
N SER A 509 -16.52 11.80 -18.21
CA SER A 509 -15.93 12.96 -18.87
C SER A 509 -16.90 14.14 -18.87
N TYR A 510 -16.42 15.34 -19.23
CA TYR A 510 -17.27 16.51 -19.44
C TYR A 510 -18.31 16.28 -20.55
N ALA A 511 -17.94 15.59 -21.63
CA ALA A 511 -18.88 15.27 -22.71
C ALA A 511 -20.01 14.36 -22.21
N ALA A 512 -19.70 13.37 -21.37
CA ALA A 512 -20.72 12.51 -20.76
C ALA A 512 -21.68 13.30 -19.86
N PHE A 513 -21.16 14.26 -19.09
CA PHE A 513 -21.96 15.19 -18.30
C PHE A 513 -22.89 16.04 -19.18
N GLN A 514 -22.41 16.59 -20.31
CA GLN A 514 -23.24 17.43 -21.19
C GLN A 514 -24.38 16.69 -21.91
N HIS A 515 -24.34 15.36 -21.95
CA HIS A 515 -25.36 14.53 -22.60
C HIS A 515 -26.42 14.01 -21.63
N HIS A 516 -26.24 14.23 -20.34
CA HIS A 516 -27.12 13.81 -19.26
C HIS A 516 -27.88 15.03 -18.71
#